data_AF-A0A6V8EKJ5-F1
#
_entry.id   AF-A0A6V8EKJ5-F1
#
_cell.length_a   1.000
_cell.length_b   1.000
_cell.length_c   1.000
_cell.angle_alpha   90.00
_cell.angle_beta   90.00
_cell.angle_gamma   90.00
#
_symmetry.space_group_name_H-M   'P 1'
#
loop_
_entity.id
_entity.type
_entity.pdbx_description
1 polymer ?
#
loop_
_entity_poly.entity_id
_entity_poly.type
_entity_poly.pdbx_seq_one_letter_code
_entity_poly.pdbx_strand_id
1 'polypeptide(L)'
;MYLIYSDGRLVSHVSDVESAIDSDIMSGMLTAINDFVQDSFSSQDDLGSIDYGQNKIVLQRGANYYLAAVVYGETDNFFKGKLANIIRALSIQFPHLKEWDGDTSQNEPIDAILKPLMDETVTTNREMVDNYIADIQVSITSQETITPTTLSLNLNFSNYSTNNLDLGTVKPIFNDQYLILTGMKPDILYSFTENKFHVGEIKSYTEVQIELNFKKKVTGTVNVDLEFSYFVKDKLNTTTKRVFDGKI
;
A
#
# COMPACT_ATOMS: atom_id res chain seq x y z
N MET A 1 8.08 16.46 -0.22
CA MET A 1 7.56 17.13 -1.43
C MET A 1 8.56 18.17 -1.90
N TYR A 2 8.72 18.30 -3.20
CA TYR A 2 9.71 19.16 -3.83
C TYR A 2 9.01 20.00 -4.90
N LEU A 3 9.05 21.32 -4.76
CA LEU A 3 8.65 22.24 -5.81
C LEU A 3 9.91 22.58 -6.61
N ILE A 4 9.94 22.19 -7.88
CA ILE A 4 11.11 22.26 -8.72
C ILE A 4 10.79 23.15 -9.91
N TYR A 5 11.66 24.12 -10.19
CA TYR A 5 11.52 24.97 -11.36
C TYR A 5 11.82 24.19 -12.64
N SER A 6 11.30 24.61 -13.77
CA SER A 6 11.44 23.86 -15.04
C SER A 6 12.89 23.66 -15.49
N ASP A 7 13.83 24.44 -14.97
CA ASP A 7 15.29 24.29 -15.22
C ASP A 7 16.00 23.36 -14.21
N GLY A 8 15.24 22.77 -13.29
CA GLY A 8 15.69 21.79 -12.30
C GLY A 8 16.22 22.37 -10.99
N ARG A 9 16.17 23.69 -10.79
CA ARG A 9 16.48 24.32 -9.50
C ARG A 9 15.34 24.08 -8.50
N LEU A 10 15.71 23.80 -7.26
CA LEU A 10 14.75 23.61 -6.17
C LEU A 10 14.17 24.97 -5.74
N VAL A 11 12.85 25.14 -5.89
CA VAL A 11 12.15 26.34 -5.41
C VAL A 11 11.88 26.21 -3.93
N SER A 12 11.23 25.12 -3.51
CA SER A 12 11.00 24.82 -2.09
C SER A 12 10.86 23.33 -1.82
N HIS A 13 11.04 22.96 -0.56
CA HIS A 13 10.98 21.58 -0.10
C HIS A 13 10.35 21.49 1.30
N VAL A 14 9.39 20.58 1.43
CA VAL A 14 8.79 20.22 2.73
C VAL A 14 8.87 18.71 2.91
N SER A 15 9.32 18.25 4.07
CA SER A 15 9.43 16.84 4.41
C SER A 15 9.06 16.58 5.87
N ASP A 16 8.31 15.50 6.10
CA ASP A 16 8.00 14.98 7.43
C ASP A 16 9.07 14.02 7.98
N VAL A 17 10.02 13.63 7.12
CA VAL A 17 11.12 12.76 7.48
C VAL A 17 12.43 13.40 7.11
N GLU A 18 13.47 13.14 7.90
CA GLU A 18 14.82 13.53 7.53
C GLU A 18 15.21 12.75 6.26
N SER A 19 15.38 13.46 5.16
CA SER A 19 15.79 12.86 3.89
C SER A 19 17.28 12.59 3.95
N ALA A 20 17.69 11.34 3.74
CA ALA A 20 19.11 10.99 3.61
C ALA A 20 19.76 11.60 2.35
N ILE A 21 18.94 12.02 1.38
CA ILE A 21 19.37 12.64 0.13
C ILE A 21 19.09 14.14 0.22
N ASP A 22 20.12 14.93 -0.12
CA ASP A 22 20.05 16.38 -0.25
C ASP A 22 18.94 16.80 -1.24
N SER A 23 18.17 17.81 -0.89
CA SER A 23 17.01 18.24 -1.68
C SER A 23 17.37 18.81 -3.05
N ASP A 24 18.53 19.46 -3.18
CA ASP A 24 19.02 19.96 -4.47
C ASP A 24 19.48 18.82 -5.37
N ILE A 25 20.12 17.79 -4.79
CA ILE A 25 20.49 16.58 -5.53
C ILE A 25 19.25 15.84 -6.04
N MET A 26 18.22 15.70 -5.19
CA MET A 26 16.95 15.10 -5.59
C MET A 26 16.29 15.88 -6.73
N SER A 27 16.29 17.21 -6.65
CA SER A 27 15.76 18.10 -7.69
C SER A 27 16.45 17.89 -9.05
N GLY A 28 17.79 17.85 -9.04
CA GLY A 28 18.57 17.60 -10.25
C GLY A 28 18.31 16.22 -10.86
N MET A 29 18.23 15.17 -10.01
CA MET A 29 17.93 13.81 -10.47
C MET A 29 16.55 13.71 -11.13
N LEU A 30 15.52 14.28 -10.50
CA LEU A 30 14.15 14.21 -11.03
C LEU A 30 14.01 14.96 -12.36
N THR A 31 14.70 16.10 -12.48
CA THR A 31 14.76 16.86 -13.74
C THR A 31 15.41 16.04 -14.84
N ALA A 32 16.58 15.46 -14.56
CA ALA A 32 17.30 14.64 -15.55
C ALA A 32 16.49 13.41 -16.00
N ILE A 33 15.75 12.76 -15.10
CA ILE A 33 14.85 11.64 -15.45
C ILE A 33 13.71 12.15 -16.33
N ASN A 34 13.08 13.27 -15.97
CA ASN A 34 11.99 13.84 -16.76
C ASN A 34 12.46 14.22 -18.18
N ASP A 35 13.62 14.87 -18.30
CA ASP A 35 14.20 15.26 -19.59
C ASP A 35 14.52 14.04 -20.45
N PHE A 36 15.12 13.01 -19.84
CA PHE A 36 15.40 11.74 -20.52
C PHE A 36 14.12 11.08 -21.06
N VAL A 37 13.03 11.10 -20.29
CA VAL A 37 11.75 10.53 -20.71
C VAL A 37 11.15 11.33 -21.88
N GLN A 38 11.18 12.68 -21.82
CA GLN A 38 10.67 13.51 -22.92
C GLN A 38 11.47 13.30 -24.21
N ASP A 39 12.81 13.26 -24.10
CA ASP A 39 13.70 13.01 -25.24
C ASP A 39 13.50 11.61 -25.83
N SER A 40 13.32 10.59 -24.98
CA SER A 40 13.21 9.18 -25.42
C SER A 40 11.89 8.88 -26.11
N PHE A 41 10.78 9.44 -25.62
CA PHE A 41 9.43 9.10 -26.10
C PHE A 41 8.87 10.11 -27.10
N SER A 42 9.54 11.25 -27.33
CA SER A 42 9.04 12.34 -28.19
C SER A 42 7.59 12.75 -27.85
N SER A 43 7.17 12.52 -26.61
CA SER A 43 5.82 12.76 -26.13
C SER A 43 5.76 14.14 -25.48
N GLN A 44 4.64 14.84 -25.67
CA GLN A 44 4.33 16.02 -24.86
C GLN A 44 3.80 15.64 -23.47
N ASP A 45 3.55 14.36 -23.24
CA ASP A 45 3.10 13.85 -21.95
C ASP A 45 4.26 13.85 -20.96
N ASP A 46 3.98 14.37 -19.77
CA ASP A 46 4.93 14.42 -18.67
C ASP A 46 5.03 13.08 -17.95
N LEU A 47 6.17 12.88 -17.29
CA LEU A 47 6.35 11.77 -16.37
C LEU A 47 5.34 11.90 -15.23
N GLY A 48 4.38 10.98 -15.15
CA GLY A 48 3.30 11.06 -14.14
C GLY A 48 3.69 10.49 -12.78
N SER A 49 4.39 9.36 -12.77
CA SER A 49 4.91 8.75 -11.55
C SER A 49 6.07 7.81 -11.81
N ILE A 50 6.96 7.66 -10.82
CA ILE A 50 8.07 6.71 -10.80
C ILE A 50 7.85 5.78 -9.62
N ASP A 51 7.78 4.48 -9.87
CA ASP A 51 7.76 3.47 -8.82
C ASP A 51 9.20 3.09 -8.43
N TYR A 52 9.52 3.14 -7.13
CA TYR A 52 10.85 2.84 -6.58
C TYR A 52 10.72 2.02 -5.30
N GLY A 53 10.76 0.69 -5.43
CA GLY A 53 10.54 -0.22 -4.31
C GLY A 53 9.14 -0.05 -3.72
N GLN A 54 9.04 0.29 -2.44
CA GLN A 54 7.77 0.65 -1.78
C GLN A 54 7.51 2.16 -1.78
N ASN A 55 8.38 2.96 -2.40
CA ASN A 55 8.14 4.38 -2.57
C ASN A 55 7.61 4.65 -3.98
N LYS A 56 6.81 5.68 -4.09
CA LYS A 56 6.28 6.20 -5.32
C LYS A 56 6.56 7.69 -5.39
N ILE A 57 7.18 8.13 -6.46
CA ILE A 57 7.38 9.56 -6.73
C ILE A 57 6.28 9.96 -7.70
N VAL A 58 5.34 10.77 -7.25
CA VAL A 58 4.27 11.32 -8.09
C VAL A 58 4.69 12.71 -8.54
N LEU A 59 4.73 12.92 -9.84
CA LEU A 59 5.06 14.22 -10.42
C LEU A 59 3.80 14.84 -11.00
N GLN A 60 3.62 16.12 -10.73
CA GLN A 60 2.57 16.92 -11.33
C GLN A 60 3.22 18.16 -11.92
N ARG A 61 3.03 18.36 -13.24
CA ARG A 61 3.62 19.51 -13.94
C ARG A 61 2.66 20.70 -13.97
N GLY A 62 3.23 21.90 -13.84
CA GLY A 62 2.63 23.18 -14.15
C GLY A 62 3.41 23.88 -15.27
N ALA A 63 3.10 25.15 -15.54
CA ALA A 63 3.69 25.84 -16.70
C ALA A 63 5.22 26.08 -16.56
N ASN A 64 5.69 26.50 -15.38
CA ASN A 64 7.09 26.91 -15.16
C ASN A 64 7.77 26.11 -14.05
N TYR A 65 7.04 25.23 -13.40
CA TYR A 65 7.52 24.41 -12.28
C TYR A 65 6.69 23.15 -12.20
N TYR A 66 7.21 22.16 -11.50
CA TYR A 66 6.52 20.90 -11.23
C TYR A 66 6.67 20.53 -9.75
N LEU A 67 5.70 19.79 -9.25
CA LEU A 67 5.65 19.31 -7.88
C LEU A 67 5.94 17.82 -7.89
N ALA A 68 6.96 17.40 -7.15
CA ALA A 68 7.27 15.99 -6.91
C ALA A 68 6.93 15.62 -5.46
N ALA A 69 6.03 14.65 -5.30
CA ALA A 69 5.69 14.08 -4.01
C ALA A 69 6.27 12.67 -3.90
N VAL A 70 7.15 12.46 -2.93
CA VAL A 70 7.67 11.13 -2.58
C VAL A 70 6.74 10.55 -1.52
N VAL A 71 6.09 9.44 -1.84
CA VAL A 71 5.11 8.76 -1.00
C VAL A 71 5.61 7.36 -0.69
N TYR A 72 5.50 6.92 0.55
CA TYR A 72 5.66 5.52 0.89
C TYR A 72 4.31 4.81 0.73
N GLY A 73 4.27 3.80 -0.15
CA GLY A 73 3.08 3.06 -0.52
C GLY A 73 2.43 3.51 -1.82
N GLU A 74 1.12 3.32 -1.92
CA GLU A 74 0.35 3.61 -3.14
C GLU A 74 -0.38 4.95 -3.08
N THR A 75 -0.61 5.52 -4.26
CA THR A 75 -1.36 6.76 -4.43
C THR A 75 -2.49 6.57 -5.42
N ASP A 76 -3.64 7.18 -5.17
CA ASP A 76 -4.77 7.17 -6.09
C ASP A 76 -4.83 8.42 -6.99
N ASN A 77 -5.84 8.48 -7.86
CA ASN A 77 -6.05 9.65 -8.71
C ASN A 77 -6.50 10.89 -7.93
N PHE A 78 -7.07 10.72 -6.74
CA PHE A 78 -7.46 11.83 -5.88
C PHE A 78 -6.23 12.58 -5.38
N PHE A 79 -5.18 11.86 -4.99
CA PHE A 79 -3.89 12.44 -4.63
C PHE A 79 -3.28 13.27 -5.77
N LYS A 80 -3.28 12.77 -7.00
CA LYS A 80 -2.85 13.54 -8.19
C LYS A 80 -3.66 14.84 -8.35
N GLY A 81 -4.97 14.77 -8.16
CA GLY A 81 -5.85 15.94 -8.15
C GLY A 81 -5.48 16.99 -7.10
N LYS A 82 -5.03 16.56 -5.91
CA LYS A 82 -4.54 17.49 -4.87
C LYS A 82 -3.26 18.20 -5.29
N LEU A 83 -2.30 17.49 -5.87
CA LEU A 83 -1.07 18.10 -6.40
C LEU A 83 -1.39 19.13 -7.50
N ALA A 84 -2.32 18.83 -8.39
CA ALA A 84 -2.76 19.76 -9.43
C ALA A 84 -3.41 21.03 -8.84
N ASN A 85 -4.20 20.87 -7.78
CA ASN A 85 -4.79 22.01 -7.06
C ASN A 85 -3.74 22.86 -6.36
N ILE A 86 -2.70 22.26 -5.79
CA ILE A 86 -1.57 22.99 -5.20
C ILE A 86 -0.87 23.82 -6.27
N ILE A 87 -0.55 23.25 -7.43
CA ILE A 87 0.09 23.99 -8.54
C ILE A 87 -0.78 25.17 -8.98
N ARG A 88 -2.10 24.97 -9.09
CA ARG A 88 -3.04 26.05 -9.41
C ARG A 88 -3.08 27.13 -8.32
N ALA A 89 -2.99 26.75 -7.04
CA ALA A 89 -2.94 27.73 -5.96
C ALA A 89 -1.62 28.53 -5.99
N LEU A 90 -0.49 27.86 -6.23
CA LEU A 90 0.82 28.48 -6.38
C LEU A 90 0.83 29.48 -7.54
N SER A 91 0.22 29.15 -8.68
CA SER A 91 0.22 30.03 -9.85
C SER A 91 -0.60 31.31 -9.64
N ILE A 92 -1.63 31.25 -8.79
CA ILE A 92 -2.46 32.41 -8.44
C ILE A 92 -1.79 33.26 -7.35
N GLN A 93 -1.25 32.62 -6.32
CA GLN A 93 -0.74 33.31 -5.12
C GLN A 93 0.69 33.82 -5.29
N PHE A 94 1.49 33.17 -6.15
CA PHE A 94 2.90 33.49 -6.37
C PHE A 94 3.21 33.70 -7.86
N PRO A 95 2.67 34.77 -8.48
CA PRO A 95 2.88 35.04 -9.90
C PRO A 95 4.36 35.31 -10.25
N HIS A 96 5.18 35.70 -9.28
CA HIS A 96 6.63 35.87 -9.46
C HIS A 96 7.33 34.55 -9.83
N LEU A 97 6.73 33.39 -9.49
CA LEU A 97 7.26 32.08 -9.89
C LEU A 97 7.19 31.83 -11.40
N LYS A 98 6.60 32.74 -12.19
CA LYS A 98 6.65 32.66 -13.66
C LYS A 98 8.03 33.04 -14.22
N GLU A 99 8.71 33.97 -13.55
CA GLU A 99 10.03 34.46 -13.94
C GLU A 99 10.96 34.35 -12.74
N TRP A 100 10.94 33.18 -12.10
CA TRP A 100 11.69 32.96 -10.86
C TRP A 100 13.20 33.01 -11.12
N ASP A 101 13.87 33.91 -10.41
CA ASP A 101 15.30 34.17 -10.54
C ASP A 101 16.15 33.28 -9.64
N GLY A 102 15.55 32.54 -8.71
CA GLY A 102 16.25 31.76 -7.70
C GLY A 102 16.12 32.30 -6.29
N ASP A 103 15.40 33.42 -6.09
CA ASP A 103 15.16 33.97 -4.76
C ASP A 103 14.29 33.02 -3.91
N THR A 104 14.86 32.54 -2.81
CA THR A 104 14.21 31.67 -1.83
C THR A 104 13.72 32.43 -0.59
N SER A 105 13.86 33.76 -0.56
CA SER A 105 13.45 34.58 0.59
C SER A 105 11.95 34.54 0.89
N GLN A 106 11.12 34.16 -0.09
CA GLN A 106 9.66 34.08 0.00
C GLN A 106 9.13 32.64 0.04
N ASN A 107 9.96 31.69 0.48
CA ASN A 107 9.56 30.27 0.51
C ASN A 107 8.58 29.94 1.65
N GLU A 108 8.60 30.65 2.77
CA GLU A 108 7.73 30.35 3.92
C GLU A 108 6.23 30.34 3.56
N PRO A 109 5.69 31.31 2.79
CA PRO A 109 4.34 31.24 2.25
C PRO A 109 4.10 30.08 1.28
N ILE A 110 5.09 29.66 0.50
CA ILE A 110 4.99 28.50 -0.42
C ILE A 110 4.85 27.22 0.41
N ASP A 111 5.66 27.07 1.44
CA ASP A 111 5.63 25.92 2.35
C ASP A 111 4.29 25.80 3.05
N ALA A 112 3.66 26.92 3.41
CA ALA A 112 2.32 26.94 3.98
C ALA A 112 1.23 26.39 3.03
N ILE A 113 1.43 26.40 1.71
CA ILE A 113 0.53 25.76 0.75
C ILE A 113 0.83 24.25 0.62
N LEU A 114 2.09 23.84 0.73
CA LEU A 114 2.48 22.45 0.63
C LEU A 114 2.11 21.65 1.89
N LYS A 115 2.34 22.25 3.06
CA LYS A 115 2.23 21.59 4.37
C LYS A 115 0.87 20.91 4.63
N PRO A 116 -0.30 21.49 4.30
CA PRO A 116 -1.59 20.84 4.54
C PRO A 116 -1.70 19.45 3.90
N LEU A 117 -1.14 19.23 2.71
CA LEU A 117 -1.17 17.91 2.06
C LEU A 117 -0.24 16.91 2.77
N MET A 118 0.86 17.40 3.33
CA MET A 118 1.77 16.57 4.13
C MET A 118 1.11 16.18 5.46
N ASP A 119 0.47 17.14 6.11
CA ASP A 119 -0.21 16.97 7.40
C ASP A 119 -1.31 15.90 7.35
N GLU A 120 -1.91 15.62 6.18
CA GLU A 120 -2.87 14.53 6.00
C GLU A 120 -2.29 13.14 6.34
N THR A 121 -0.97 12.98 6.27
CA THR A 121 -0.28 11.71 6.52
C THR A 121 0.31 11.59 7.93
N VAL A 122 0.20 12.62 8.77
CA VAL A 122 0.80 12.67 10.11
C VAL A 122 0.34 11.55 11.03
N THR A 123 -0.91 11.10 10.90
CA THR A 123 -1.45 9.99 11.71
C THR A 123 -1.10 8.61 11.17
N THR A 124 -0.45 8.53 10.01
CA THR A 124 -0.16 7.29 9.29
C THR A 124 1.32 7.01 9.36
N ASN A 125 1.71 5.84 9.85
CA ASN A 125 3.11 5.42 9.89
C ASN A 125 3.40 4.37 8.81
N ARG A 126 4.68 4.10 8.55
CA ARG A 126 5.10 3.12 7.52
C ARG A 126 4.58 1.72 7.78
N GLU A 127 4.45 1.31 9.04
CA GLU A 127 3.89 0.00 9.40
C GLU A 127 2.42 -0.11 8.99
N MET A 128 1.61 0.92 9.24
CA MET A 128 0.19 0.93 8.83
C MET A 128 0.06 0.80 7.31
N VAL A 129 0.96 1.45 6.56
CA VAL A 129 1.01 1.35 5.09
C VAL A 129 1.47 -0.04 4.64
N ASP A 130 2.52 -0.58 5.25
CA ASP A 130 3.01 -1.93 4.97
C ASP A 130 1.91 -2.98 5.21
N ASN A 131 1.15 -2.84 6.28
CA ASN A 131 0.04 -3.73 6.62
C ASN A 131 -1.11 -3.63 5.62
N TYR A 132 -1.43 -2.41 5.19
CA TYR A 132 -2.43 -2.18 4.15
C TYR A 132 -2.01 -2.79 2.80
N ILE A 133 -0.75 -2.59 2.39
CA ILE A 133 -0.20 -3.16 1.16
C ILE A 133 -0.19 -4.68 1.22
N ALA A 134 0.22 -5.27 2.35
CA ALA A 134 0.17 -6.71 2.55
C ALA A 134 -1.26 -7.25 2.49
N ASP A 135 -2.24 -6.56 3.07
CA ASP A 135 -3.65 -6.97 3.00
C ASP A 135 -4.22 -6.95 1.57
N ILE A 136 -3.69 -6.07 0.71
CA ILE A 136 -4.00 -6.02 -0.73
C ILE A 136 -3.26 -7.13 -1.50
N GLN A 137 -1.98 -7.33 -1.20
CA GLN A 137 -1.13 -8.30 -1.92
C GLN A 137 -1.44 -9.75 -1.54
N VAL A 138 -2.11 -9.98 -0.41
CA VAL A 138 -2.60 -11.29 0.03
C VAL A 138 -4.11 -11.36 -0.19
N SER A 139 -4.48 -12.02 -1.28
CA SER A 139 -5.89 -12.34 -1.55
C SER A 139 -6.23 -13.67 -0.93
N ILE A 140 -7.38 -13.74 -0.25
CA ILE A 140 -7.96 -14.99 0.21
C ILE A 140 -9.28 -15.15 -0.51
N THR A 141 -9.40 -16.22 -1.27
CA THR A 141 -10.69 -16.65 -1.83
C THR A 141 -11.13 -17.91 -1.11
N SER A 142 -12.44 -18.11 -1.01
CA SER A 142 -13.04 -19.24 -0.32
C SER A 142 -14.08 -19.89 -1.22
N GLN A 143 -14.06 -21.21 -1.29
CA GLN A 143 -15.10 -22.02 -1.93
C GLN A 143 -15.70 -22.95 -0.88
N GLU A 144 -17.01 -22.85 -0.67
CA GLU A 144 -17.74 -23.70 0.26
C GLU A 144 -18.28 -24.98 -0.39
N THR A 145 -18.30 -26.05 0.39
CA THR A 145 -19.06 -27.26 0.11
C THR A 145 -19.89 -27.60 1.35
N ILE A 146 -21.21 -27.49 1.19
CA ILE A 146 -22.17 -27.67 2.28
C ILE A 146 -22.90 -29.00 2.09
N THR A 147 -22.79 -29.89 3.08
CA THR A 147 -23.57 -31.14 3.15
C THR A 147 -24.53 -31.10 4.35
N PRO A 148 -25.45 -32.07 4.53
CA PRO A 148 -26.33 -32.08 5.71
C PRO A 148 -25.59 -32.13 7.05
N THR A 149 -24.36 -32.65 7.09
CA THR A 149 -23.60 -32.89 8.33
C THR A 149 -22.28 -32.11 8.40
N THR A 150 -21.75 -31.62 7.28
CA THR A 150 -20.44 -30.98 7.20
C THR A 150 -20.46 -29.68 6.41
N LEU A 151 -19.56 -28.78 6.79
CA LEU A 151 -19.16 -27.61 6.02
C LEU A 151 -17.67 -27.76 5.73
N SER A 152 -17.29 -27.76 4.45
CA SER A 152 -15.90 -27.72 4.03
C SER A 152 -15.64 -26.39 3.33
N LEU A 153 -14.56 -25.70 3.69
CA LEU A 153 -14.11 -24.46 3.06
C LEU A 153 -12.73 -24.72 2.44
N ASN A 154 -12.62 -24.55 1.12
CA ASN A 154 -11.34 -24.54 0.44
C ASN A 154 -10.89 -23.08 0.30
N LEU A 155 -9.85 -22.71 1.05
CA LEU A 155 -9.30 -21.37 1.05
C LEU A 155 -8.07 -21.33 0.14
N ASN A 156 -8.05 -20.41 -0.82
CA ASN A 156 -6.87 -20.14 -1.62
C ASN A 156 -6.24 -18.82 -1.20
N PHE A 157 -5.01 -18.90 -0.69
CA PHE A 157 -4.18 -17.76 -0.33
C PHE A 157 -3.23 -17.46 -1.48
N SER A 158 -3.39 -16.32 -2.13
CA SER A 158 -2.50 -15.89 -3.21
C SER A 158 -1.58 -14.79 -2.71
N ASN A 159 -0.26 -15.00 -2.80
CA ASN A 159 0.74 -13.97 -2.54
C ASN A 159 1.13 -13.29 -3.86
N TYR A 160 0.56 -12.12 -4.14
CA TYR A 160 0.88 -11.32 -5.32
C TYR A 160 2.07 -10.36 -5.12
N SER A 161 2.77 -10.45 -3.99
CA SER A 161 3.94 -9.62 -3.72
C SER A 161 5.22 -10.23 -4.30
N THR A 162 6.22 -9.37 -4.50
CA THR A 162 7.60 -9.77 -4.85
C THR A 162 8.35 -10.41 -3.68
N ASN A 163 7.85 -10.24 -2.46
CA ASN A 163 8.47 -10.75 -1.24
C ASN A 163 7.84 -12.09 -0.84
N ASN A 164 8.61 -12.91 -0.14
CA ASN A 164 8.03 -14.07 0.53
C ASN A 164 7.18 -13.59 1.70
N LEU A 165 6.06 -14.26 1.93
CA LEU A 165 5.13 -13.99 3.01
C LEU A 165 5.25 -15.14 4.02
N ASP A 166 5.78 -14.86 5.20
CA ASP A 166 5.79 -15.84 6.28
C ASP A 166 4.44 -15.81 7.00
N LEU A 167 3.59 -16.82 6.76
CA LEU A 167 2.28 -16.95 7.39
C LEU A 167 2.41 -17.52 8.81
N GLY A 168 2.86 -16.71 9.76
CA GLY A 168 3.12 -17.13 11.13
C GLY A 168 2.08 -18.09 11.74
N THR A 169 0.84 -17.65 11.95
CA THR A 169 -0.23 -18.45 12.56
C THR A 169 -1.53 -18.27 11.79
N VAL A 170 -2.28 -19.36 11.60
CA VAL A 170 -3.61 -19.36 10.99
C VAL A 170 -4.59 -19.98 11.99
N LYS A 171 -5.68 -19.25 12.26
CA LYS A 171 -6.71 -19.63 13.24
C LYS A 171 -8.10 -19.30 12.71
N PRO A 172 -8.98 -20.31 12.52
CA PRO A 172 -10.37 -20.06 12.19
C PRO A 172 -11.13 -19.61 13.44
N ILE A 173 -11.95 -18.58 13.29
CA ILE A 173 -12.85 -18.01 14.30
C ILE A 173 -14.28 -18.30 13.83
N PHE A 174 -15.03 -19.03 14.65
CA PHE A 174 -16.40 -19.44 14.36
C PHE A 174 -17.18 -19.66 15.65
N ASN A 175 -18.51 -19.70 15.55
CA ASN A 175 -19.37 -19.99 16.70
C ASN A 175 -19.44 -21.52 16.95
N ASP A 176 -18.89 -21.96 18.08
CA ASP A 176 -18.80 -23.36 18.51
C ASP A 176 -20.16 -24.00 18.89
N GLN A 177 -21.23 -23.20 19.00
CA GLN A 177 -22.60 -23.69 19.16
C GLN A 177 -23.10 -24.36 17.88
N TYR A 178 -22.64 -23.89 16.71
CA TYR A 178 -23.10 -24.34 15.40
C TYR A 178 -22.11 -25.27 14.70
N LEU A 179 -20.81 -25.07 14.89
CA LEU A 179 -19.75 -25.80 14.17
C LEU A 179 -18.72 -26.41 15.12
N ILE A 180 -18.07 -27.47 14.67
CA ILE A 180 -16.88 -28.06 15.28
C ILE A 180 -15.83 -28.19 14.18
N LEU A 181 -14.67 -27.56 14.35
CA LEU A 181 -13.55 -27.78 13.44
C LEU A 181 -13.04 -29.22 13.61
N THR A 182 -13.17 -30.03 12.57
CA THR A 182 -12.70 -31.43 12.55
C THR A 182 -11.30 -31.57 11.94
N GLY A 183 -10.86 -30.59 11.15
CA GLY A 183 -9.50 -30.56 10.61
C GLY A 183 -9.20 -29.30 9.82
N MET A 184 -7.92 -28.95 9.76
CA MET A 184 -7.35 -28.01 8.81
C MET A 184 -6.20 -28.70 8.09
N LYS A 185 -6.14 -28.59 6.77
CA LYS A 185 -5.08 -29.18 5.95
C LYS A 185 -4.51 -28.15 4.99
N PRO A 186 -3.37 -27.52 5.34
CA PRO A 186 -2.56 -26.76 4.39
C PRO A 186 -1.87 -27.69 3.38
N ASP A 187 -1.64 -27.20 2.16
CA ASP A 187 -0.83 -27.87 1.13
C ASP A 187 0.67 -27.55 1.22
N ILE A 188 1.07 -26.77 2.22
CA ILE A 188 2.47 -26.46 2.54
C ILE A 188 2.89 -27.05 3.90
N LEU A 189 4.18 -26.96 4.22
CA LEU A 189 4.69 -27.38 5.53
C LEU A 189 3.99 -26.60 6.65
N TYR A 190 3.47 -27.33 7.64
CA TYR A 190 2.81 -26.75 8.79
C TYR A 190 3.15 -27.51 10.08
N SER A 191 2.93 -26.86 11.22
CA SER A 191 2.91 -27.49 12.53
C SER A 191 1.69 -27.05 13.32
N PHE A 192 1.26 -27.84 14.29
CA PHE A 192 0.12 -27.52 15.14
C PHE A 192 0.57 -27.47 16.60
N THR A 193 0.49 -26.27 17.20
CA THR A 193 0.85 -26.02 18.60
C THR A 193 -0.13 -25.00 19.18
N GLU A 194 -0.49 -25.15 20.46
CA GLU A 194 -1.37 -24.20 21.17
C GLU A 194 -2.70 -23.88 20.46
N ASN A 195 -3.32 -24.88 19.82
CA ASN A 195 -4.54 -24.71 19.01
C ASN A 195 -4.41 -23.74 17.82
N LYS A 196 -3.19 -23.51 17.33
CA LYS A 196 -2.90 -22.70 16.15
C LYS A 196 -2.13 -23.53 15.12
N PHE A 197 -2.46 -23.32 13.85
CA PHE A 197 -1.68 -23.86 12.75
C PHE A 197 -0.58 -22.85 12.42
N HIS A 198 0.66 -23.28 12.53
CA HIS A 198 1.81 -22.51 12.06
C HIS A 198 2.06 -22.94 10.64
N VAL A 199 1.80 -22.03 9.71
CA VAL A 199 1.91 -22.27 8.28
C VAL A 199 3.26 -21.70 7.85
N GLY A 200 3.99 -22.41 6.99
CA GLY A 200 5.32 -21.95 6.58
C GLY A 200 5.28 -20.72 5.66
N GLU A 201 6.46 -20.43 5.10
CA GLU A 201 6.66 -19.37 4.13
C GLU A 201 5.90 -19.63 2.82
N ILE A 202 5.05 -18.68 2.43
CA ILE A 202 4.49 -18.56 1.08
C ILE A 202 5.47 -17.78 0.22
N LYS A 203 6.04 -18.44 -0.78
CA LYS A 203 6.97 -17.77 -1.71
C LYS A 203 6.27 -16.68 -2.51
N SER A 204 7.04 -15.70 -2.98
CA SER A 204 6.54 -14.68 -3.90
C SER A 204 5.85 -15.31 -5.10
N TYR A 205 4.70 -14.74 -5.50
CA TYR A 205 3.89 -15.20 -6.64
C TYR A 205 3.46 -16.68 -6.56
N THR A 206 3.23 -17.19 -5.35
CA THR A 206 2.67 -18.53 -5.15
C THR A 206 1.31 -18.50 -4.48
N GLU A 207 0.61 -19.62 -4.62
CA GLU A 207 -0.68 -19.86 -3.98
C GLU A 207 -0.56 -21.03 -3.00
N VAL A 208 -1.30 -20.92 -1.90
CA VAL A 208 -1.39 -21.95 -0.85
C VAL A 208 -2.85 -22.25 -0.59
N GLN A 209 -3.18 -23.52 -0.60
CA GLN A 209 -4.53 -24.00 -0.29
C GLN A 209 -4.61 -24.47 1.16
N ILE A 210 -5.62 -23.98 1.87
CA ILE A 210 -5.96 -24.45 3.21
C ILE A 210 -7.39 -24.98 3.19
N GLU A 211 -7.54 -26.27 3.41
CA GLU A 211 -8.84 -26.91 3.55
C GLU A 211 -9.28 -26.88 5.02
N LEU A 212 -10.41 -26.24 5.32
CA LEU A 212 -11.06 -26.28 6.62
C LEU A 212 -12.27 -27.21 6.57
N ASN A 213 -12.30 -28.19 7.47
CA ASN A 213 -13.40 -29.13 7.60
C ASN A 213 -14.10 -28.95 8.93
N PHE A 214 -15.42 -28.74 8.88
CA PHE A 214 -16.28 -28.58 10.04
C PHE A 214 -17.40 -29.62 10.07
N LYS A 215 -17.73 -30.09 11.27
CA LYS A 215 -18.97 -30.82 11.55
C LYS A 215 -20.03 -29.83 12.04
N LYS A 216 -21.24 -29.94 11.49
CA LYS A 216 -22.40 -29.14 11.91
C LYS A 216 -23.02 -29.72 13.18
N LYS A 217 -23.35 -28.86 14.14
CA LYS A 217 -24.10 -29.20 15.37
C LYS A 217 -25.57 -28.83 15.22
N VAL A 218 -25.83 -27.62 14.72
CA VAL A 218 -27.17 -27.03 14.60
C VAL A 218 -27.23 -26.27 13.28
N THR A 219 -28.39 -26.29 12.62
CA THR A 219 -28.64 -25.48 11.42
C THR A 219 -28.84 -24.02 11.80
N GLY A 220 -28.33 -23.10 10.98
CA GLY A 220 -28.35 -21.68 11.32
C GLY A 220 -27.58 -20.83 10.32
N THR A 221 -27.62 -19.52 10.52
CA THR A 221 -26.72 -18.62 9.79
C THR A 221 -25.44 -18.50 10.61
N VAL A 222 -24.31 -18.76 9.97
CA VAL A 222 -22.99 -18.71 10.60
C VAL A 222 -22.02 -17.94 9.73
N ASN A 223 -21.06 -17.36 10.39
CA ASN A 223 -19.90 -16.72 9.80
C ASN A 223 -18.64 -17.45 10.27
N VAL A 224 -17.71 -17.64 9.35
CA VAL A 224 -16.36 -18.14 9.64
C VAL A 224 -15.40 -17.06 9.20
N ASP A 225 -14.66 -16.56 10.17
CA ASP A 225 -13.58 -15.60 9.98
C ASP A 225 -12.25 -16.35 10.12
N LEU A 226 -11.22 -15.88 9.42
CA LEU A 226 -9.89 -16.44 9.48
C LEU A 226 -8.94 -15.37 9.98
N GLU A 227 -8.45 -15.55 11.20
CA GLU A 227 -7.37 -14.76 11.75
C GLU A 227 -6.06 -15.39 11.28
N PHE A 228 -5.18 -14.57 10.71
CA PHE A 228 -3.83 -15.02 10.38
C PHE A 228 -2.81 -13.93 10.67
N SER A 229 -1.62 -14.36 11.06
CA SER A 229 -0.49 -13.50 11.26
C SER A 229 0.51 -13.65 10.14
N TYR A 230 1.17 -12.56 9.77
CA TYR A 230 2.18 -12.54 8.72
C TYR A 230 3.35 -11.64 9.11
N PHE A 231 4.54 -11.94 8.61
CA PHE A 231 5.71 -11.07 8.82
C PHE A 231 5.93 -10.12 7.64
N VAL A 232 6.19 -8.84 7.95
CA VAL A 232 6.73 -7.86 7.01
C VAL A 232 8.04 -7.34 7.57
N LYS A 233 9.17 -7.63 6.89
CA LYS A 233 10.53 -7.21 7.32
C LYS A 233 10.76 -7.44 8.83
N ASP A 234 10.56 -8.68 9.27
CA ASP A 234 10.71 -9.15 10.67
C ASP A 234 9.67 -8.64 11.68
N LYS A 235 8.66 -7.91 11.24
CA LYS A 235 7.56 -7.46 12.10
C LYS A 235 6.32 -8.35 11.95
N LEU A 236 5.84 -8.89 13.06
CA LEU A 236 4.61 -9.70 13.11
C LEU A 236 3.37 -8.79 13.05
N ASN A 237 2.54 -9.01 12.05
CA ASN A 237 1.24 -8.38 11.88
C ASN A 237 0.13 -9.43 11.97
N THR A 238 -1.08 -9.01 12.33
CA THR A 238 -2.25 -9.91 12.41
C THR A 238 -3.43 -9.25 11.76
N THR A 239 -4.15 -9.99 10.91
CA THR A 239 -5.37 -9.54 10.25
C THR A 239 -6.44 -10.62 10.33
N THR A 240 -7.69 -10.25 10.10
CA THR A 240 -8.84 -11.17 10.08
C THR A 240 -9.65 -10.94 8.82
N LYS A 241 -9.89 -11.99 8.03
CA LYS A 241 -10.76 -11.93 6.84
C LYS A 241 -11.93 -12.88 6.97
N ARG A 242 -13.12 -12.44 6.53
CA ARG A 242 -14.29 -13.29 6.43
C ARG A 242 -14.13 -14.26 5.26
N VAL A 243 -14.24 -15.56 5.54
CA VAL A 243 -14.12 -16.62 4.54
C VAL A 243 -15.42 -17.37 4.29
N PHE A 244 -16.42 -17.21 5.16
CA PHE A 244 -17.77 -17.71 4.94
C PHE A 244 -18.80 -16.84 5.67
N ASP A 245 -19.92 -16.57 5.02
CA ASP A 245 -21.11 -15.95 5.63
C ASP A 245 -22.34 -16.56 4.97
N GLY A 246 -23.08 -17.39 5.70
CA GLY A 246 -24.17 -18.12 5.07
C GLY A 246 -24.91 -19.08 5.99
N LYS A 247 -25.90 -19.76 5.42
CA LYS A 247 -26.71 -20.77 6.11
C LYS A 247 -26.05 -22.14 6.02
N ILE A 248 -26.05 -22.86 7.13
CA ILE A 248 -25.60 -24.26 7.24
C ILE A 248 -26.71 -25.16 7.77
#